data_AF-A0A974U9B8-F1
#
_entry.id   AF-A0A974U9B8-F1
#
_cell.length_a   1.000
_cell.length_b   1.000
_cell.length_c   1.000
_cell.angle_alpha   90.00
_cell.angle_beta   90.00
_cell.angle_gamma   90.00
#
_symmetry.space_group_name_H-M   'P 1'
#
loop_
_entity.id
_entity.type
_entity.pdbx_description
1 polymer ?
#
loop_
_entity_poly.entity_id
_entity_poly.type
_entity_poly.pdbx_seq_one_letter_code
_entity_poly.pdbx_strand_id
1 'polypeptide(L)'
;MSYFNGNQLQRNTWRCSLNLEEYFKHLIRGFYYQEHEYVVTWYDNRLLQKSSDTLVEVTFINLTKPDYISKTTGAPSQSFVVIALPVKYLHKVPFGSIWKGGKSKQKFKFKKYKVTFSKSEGLSYIPLWRAQTSHPFEAGKYVHPSYLEKFKKDGNNLLVIRPKNINKSYIIHPLHFFIAHYGNSSALQHILITYTWDEVEGILKLNELSEEKKVSIPNNFTTQDVVFLYHLKYDKYTNMIVKDMMTNIVHSKGEQLPNYCIPCWHDQPIVLSFYGIPLGNSVLCSQITGISEPQGELIKYSVQSQSEFANYPMAHSKENDKQNDSEQYNIEEYEWELEKLVIELSEVSNLIRKYDNNHLKLLGKKRKINCIYSKKDGHMSLFRHVKAKMIKDNWV
;
A
#
# COMPACT_ATOMS: atom_id res chain seq x y z
N MET A 1 -11.67 6.88 27.09
CA MET A 1 -11.46 7.61 25.82
C MET A 1 -10.56 6.82 24.90
N SER A 2 -10.69 6.95 23.57
CA SER A 2 -9.71 6.41 22.62
C SER A 2 -8.40 7.21 22.64
N TYR A 3 -7.36 6.70 21.99
CA TYR A 3 -6.08 7.41 21.84
C TYR A 3 -6.25 8.80 21.22
N PHE A 4 -7.07 8.92 20.17
CA PHE A 4 -7.21 10.17 19.41
C PHE A 4 -8.02 11.25 20.14
N ASN A 5 -8.90 10.85 21.06
CA ASN A 5 -9.71 11.77 21.85
C ASN A 5 -9.07 12.05 23.22
N GLY A 6 -8.27 11.12 23.75
CA GLY A 6 -7.63 11.24 25.07
C GLY A 6 -6.28 11.98 25.06
N ASN A 7 -5.73 12.32 23.89
CA ASN A 7 -4.43 12.97 23.77
C ASN A 7 -4.52 14.30 23.01
N GLN A 8 -3.78 15.31 23.46
CA GLN A 8 -3.63 16.59 22.75
C GLN A 8 -2.65 16.45 21.58
N LEU A 9 -3.11 15.83 20.50
CA LEU A 9 -2.28 15.54 19.33
C LEU A 9 -2.15 16.78 18.42
N GLN A 10 -0.92 17.12 18.06
CA GLN A 10 -0.65 18.16 17.06
C GLN A 10 -1.20 17.75 15.68
N ARG A 11 -1.72 18.71 14.93
CA ARG A 11 -2.23 18.51 13.57
C ARG A 11 -1.27 19.12 12.54
N ASN A 12 -1.10 18.45 11.42
CA ASN A 12 -0.39 18.96 10.25
C ASN A 12 -1.36 19.12 9.07
N THR A 13 -1.08 20.07 8.19
CA THR A 13 -1.73 20.15 6.88
C THR A 13 -1.47 18.88 6.09
N TRP A 14 -2.52 18.38 5.44
CA TRP A 14 -2.51 17.19 4.62
C TRP A 14 -3.39 17.45 3.41
N ARG A 15 -2.91 17.14 2.20
CA ARG A 15 -3.72 17.30 0.98
C ARG A 15 -3.99 15.91 0.44
N CYS A 16 -5.25 15.49 0.47
CA CYS A 16 -5.71 14.26 -0.13
C CYS A 16 -6.68 14.59 -1.26
N SER A 17 -6.48 13.98 -2.43
CA SER A 17 -7.38 14.13 -3.58
C SER A 17 -8.62 13.23 -3.50
N LEU A 18 -8.61 12.21 -2.63
CA LEU A 18 -9.75 11.32 -2.45
C LEU A 18 -10.90 12.08 -1.76
N ASN A 19 -12.10 11.97 -2.32
CA ASN A 19 -13.33 12.42 -1.70
C ASN A 19 -14.13 11.20 -1.21
N LEU A 20 -14.42 11.16 0.09
CA LEU A 20 -15.17 10.11 0.77
C LEU A 20 -16.67 10.42 0.93
N GLU A 21 -17.17 11.52 0.38
CA GLU A 21 -18.54 11.98 0.57
C GLU A 21 -19.59 10.92 0.17
N GLU A 22 -19.45 10.31 -1.01
CA GLU A 22 -20.34 9.22 -1.45
C GLU A 22 -20.24 7.98 -0.54
N TYR A 23 -19.04 7.69 -0.03
CA TYR A 23 -18.84 6.56 0.89
C TYR A 23 -19.51 6.79 2.25
N PHE A 24 -19.52 8.04 2.74
CA PHE A 24 -20.22 8.39 3.97
C PHE A 24 -21.75 8.36 3.85
N LYS A 25 -22.31 8.36 2.63
CA LYS A 25 -23.74 8.11 2.40
C LYS A 25 -24.11 6.63 2.55
N HIS A 26 -23.14 5.72 2.41
CA HIS A 26 -23.33 4.27 2.44
C HIS A 26 -22.58 3.64 3.62
N LEU A 27 -22.99 4.00 4.84
CA LEU A 27 -22.37 3.49 6.07
C LEU A 27 -22.63 1.99 6.24
N ILE A 28 -21.60 1.26 6.66
CA ILE A 28 -21.74 -0.11 7.16
C ILE A 28 -22.27 -0.05 8.61
N ARG A 29 -21.68 0.83 9.44
CA ARG A 29 -22.01 0.98 10.87
C ARG A 29 -21.82 2.42 11.33
N GLY A 30 -22.53 2.81 12.39
CA GLY A 30 -22.37 4.10 13.06
C GLY A 30 -23.24 5.23 12.48
N PHE A 31 -22.98 6.46 12.90
CA PHE A 31 -23.75 7.65 12.52
C PHE A 31 -22.85 8.77 12.02
N TYR A 32 -23.12 9.23 10.79
CA TYR A 32 -22.36 10.29 10.14
C TYR A 32 -23.07 11.64 10.26
N TYR A 33 -22.29 12.66 10.63
CA TYR A 33 -22.69 14.06 10.65
C TYR A 33 -21.71 14.85 9.79
N GLN A 34 -22.20 15.44 8.71
CA GLN A 34 -21.35 16.11 7.71
C GLN A 34 -20.46 17.22 8.29
N GLU A 35 -20.96 17.91 9.32
CA GLU A 35 -20.23 18.99 9.98
C GLU A 35 -19.15 18.53 10.95
N HIS A 36 -19.13 17.25 11.32
CA HIS A 36 -18.19 16.70 12.29
C HIS A 36 -16.89 16.27 11.62
N GLU A 37 -15.81 16.31 12.39
CA GLU A 37 -14.52 15.76 12.03
C GLU A 37 -14.44 14.29 12.46
N TYR A 38 -13.85 13.48 11.59
CA TYR A 38 -13.65 12.05 11.81
C TYR A 38 -12.19 11.67 11.55
N VAL A 39 -11.61 10.82 12.39
CA VAL A 39 -10.24 10.32 12.21
C VAL A 39 -10.25 8.86 11.84
N VAL A 40 -9.45 8.45 10.84
CA VAL A 40 -9.25 7.03 10.51
C VAL A 40 -8.45 6.34 11.60
N THR A 41 -8.92 5.19 12.09
CA THR A 41 -8.26 4.48 13.19
C THR A 41 -7.95 3.02 12.92
N TRP A 42 -8.68 2.35 12.02
CA TRP A 42 -8.48 0.92 11.81
C TRP A 42 -8.98 0.46 10.45
N TYR A 43 -8.38 -0.61 9.93
CA TYR A 43 -8.88 -1.38 8.78
C TYR A 43 -9.27 -2.77 9.30
N ASP A 44 -10.54 -3.15 9.19
CA ASP A 44 -10.97 -4.45 9.71
C ASP A 44 -10.36 -5.58 8.86
N ASN A 45 -10.17 -6.74 9.47
CA ASN A 45 -9.58 -7.90 8.78
C ASN A 45 -10.46 -8.42 7.62
N ARG A 46 -11.77 -8.14 7.67
CA ARG A 46 -12.75 -8.66 6.71
C ARG A 46 -12.61 -7.99 5.35
N LEU A 47 -12.36 -8.82 4.33
CA LEU A 47 -12.36 -8.43 2.93
C LEU A 47 -13.67 -8.84 2.26
N LEU A 48 -14.25 -7.92 1.50
CA LEU A 48 -15.50 -8.12 0.77
C LEU A 48 -15.23 -7.96 -0.72
N GLN A 49 -15.68 -8.92 -1.53
CA GLN A 49 -15.67 -8.75 -2.98
C GLN A 49 -16.93 -8.00 -3.40
N LYS A 50 -16.79 -6.88 -4.11
CA LYS A 50 -17.91 -6.17 -4.72
C LYS A 50 -17.54 -5.77 -6.14
N SER A 51 -18.23 -6.38 -7.11
CA SER A 51 -17.90 -6.20 -8.54
C SER A 51 -16.42 -6.57 -8.78
N SER A 52 -15.67 -5.71 -9.45
CA SER A 52 -14.23 -5.88 -9.68
C SER A 52 -13.36 -5.44 -8.51
N ASP A 53 -13.89 -4.83 -7.44
CA ASP A 53 -13.06 -4.33 -6.33
C ASP A 53 -13.11 -5.23 -5.09
N THR A 54 -11.95 -5.40 -4.45
CA THR A 54 -11.87 -5.92 -3.08
C THR A 54 -11.94 -4.74 -2.10
N LEU A 55 -12.99 -4.75 -1.28
CA LEU A 55 -13.28 -3.73 -0.28
C LEU A 55 -12.84 -4.18 1.11
N VAL A 56 -12.47 -3.21 1.93
CA VAL A 56 -12.15 -3.37 3.34
C VAL A 56 -12.98 -2.38 4.16
N GLU A 57 -13.43 -2.80 5.33
CA GLU A 57 -14.12 -1.88 6.24
C GLU A 57 -13.10 -0.98 6.95
N VAL A 58 -13.32 0.32 6.89
CA VAL A 58 -12.44 1.32 7.51
C VAL A 58 -13.21 2.04 8.60
N THR A 59 -12.67 1.97 9.82
CA THR A 59 -13.26 2.59 11.01
C THR A 59 -12.74 4.01 11.19
N PHE A 60 -13.69 4.93 11.40
CA PHE A 60 -13.42 6.32 11.72
C PHE A 60 -14.06 6.69 13.06
N ILE A 61 -13.34 7.41 13.91
CA ILE A 61 -13.84 7.89 15.20
C ILE A 61 -14.23 9.36 15.08
N ASN A 62 -15.33 9.76 15.71
CA ASN A 62 -15.77 11.15 15.75
C ASN A 62 -14.86 11.98 16.67
N LEU A 63 -14.25 13.04 16.13
CA LEU A 63 -13.43 13.98 16.90
C LEU A 63 -14.26 15.12 17.49
N THR A 64 -15.33 15.54 16.81
CA THR A 64 -16.18 16.66 17.26
C THR A 64 -17.08 16.27 18.43
N LYS A 65 -17.68 15.08 18.37
CA LYS A 65 -18.49 14.50 19.45
C LYS A 65 -18.03 13.08 19.72
N PRO A 66 -16.96 12.90 20.55
CA PRO A 66 -16.30 11.63 20.80
C PRO A 66 -17.27 10.54 21.24
N ASP A 67 -18.13 10.87 22.19
CA ASP A 67 -18.90 9.91 22.93
C ASP A 67 -20.39 10.22 22.83
N TYR A 68 -21.20 9.17 22.93
CA TYR A 68 -22.64 9.25 23.05
C TYR A 68 -23.13 8.28 24.12
N ILE A 69 -24.32 8.54 24.67
CA ILE A 69 -24.97 7.61 25.59
C ILE A 69 -25.70 6.56 24.77
N SER A 70 -25.30 5.30 24.90
CA SER A 70 -25.95 4.19 24.23
C SER A 70 -27.38 4.02 24.73
N LYS A 71 -28.36 4.06 23.83
CA LYS A 71 -29.77 3.81 24.18
C LYS A 71 -30.01 2.39 24.68
N THR A 72 -29.16 1.43 24.28
CA THR A 72 -29.29 0.01 24.62
C THR A 72 -28.69 -0.31 25.98
N THR A 73 -27.56 0.31 26.33
CA THR A 73 -26.81 -0.04 27.55
C THR A 73 -26.84 1.06 28.61
N GLY A 74 -27.28 2.28 28.27
CA GLY A 74 -27.22 3.46 29.15
C GLY A 74 -25.79 3.98 29.40
N ALA A 75 -24.76 3.35 28.84
CA ALA A 75 -23.36 3.67 29.13
C ALA A 75 -22.73 4.58 28.05
N PRO A 76 -21.72 5.41 28.42
CA PRO A 76 -20.91 6.14 27.46
C PRO A 76 -20.24 5.20 26.45
N SER A 77 -20.45 5.48 25.17
CA SER A 77 -19.96 4.70 24.05
C SER A 77 -19.28 5.60 23.02
N GLN A 78 -18.25 5.08 22.36
CA GLN A 78 -17.54 5.82 21.32
C GLN A 78 -18.43 6.06 20.10
N SER A 79 -18.56 7.30 19.67
CA SER A 79 -19.11 7.69 18.36
C SER A 79 -18.11 7.37 17.25
N PHE A 80 -18.55 6.59 16.27
CA PHE A 80 -17.75 6.17 15.13
C PHE A 80 -18.61 6.02 13.88
N VAL A 81 -17.96 5.90 12.73
CA VAL A 81 -18.55 5.45 11.46
C VAL A 81 -17.64 4.40 10.83
N VAL A 82 -18.23 3.48 10.09
CA VAL A 82 -17.50 2.47 9.30
C VAL A 82 -18.01 2.50 7.88
N ILE A 83 -17.10 2.60 6.92
CA ILE A 83 -17.38 2.59 5.47
C ILE A 83 -16.58 1.48 4.79
N ALA A 84 -17.06 0.99 3.64
CA ALA A 84 -16.32 0.06 2.80
C ALA A 84 -15.47 0.86 1.80
N LEU A 85 -14.16 0.62 1.74
CA LEU A 85 -13.27 1.25 0.75
C LEU A 85 -12.53 0.20 -0.07
N PRO A 86 -12.32 0.42 -1.39
CA PRO A 86 -11.37 -0.37 -2.16
C PRO A 86 -9.99 -0.34 -1.51
N VAL A 87 -9.35 -1.51 -1.38
CA VAL A 87 -8.03 -1.63 -0.73
C VAL A 87 -6.98 -0.71 -1.38
N LYS A 88 -7.09 -0.52 -2.70
CA LYS A 88 -6.24 0.41 -3.47
C LYS A 88 -6.26 1.86 -2.97
N TYR A 89 -7.27 2.30 -2.21
CA TYR A 89 -7.36 3.65 -1.64
C TYR A 89 -6.76 3.79 -0.24
N LEU A 90 -6.37 2.69 0.41
CA LEU A 90 -5.90 2.73 1.78
C LEU A 90 -4.61 3.55 1.99
N HIS A 91 -3.79 3.76 0.96
CA HIS A 91 -2.65 4.70 1.03
C HIS A 91 -3.08 6.16 1.22
N LYS A 92 -4.31 6.52 0.81
CA LYS A 92 -4.89 7.87 0.91
C LYS A 92 -5.59 8.12 2.25
N VAL A 93 -5.91 7.07 2.99
CA VAL A 93 -6.64 7.10 4.27
C VAL A 93 -5.81 6.52 5.44
N PRO A 94 -4.54 6.93 5.65
CA PRO A 94 -3.71 6.38 6.72
C PRO A 94 -4.32 6.66 8.10
N PHE A 95 -3.91 5.87 9.11
CA PHE A 95 -4.38 6.10 10.48
C PHE A 95 -3.97 7.51 10.95
N GLY A 96 -4.90 8.21 11.58
CA GLY A 96 -4.72 9.60 11.99
C GLY A 96 -5.01 10.64 10.91
N SER A 97 -5.41 10.26 9.69
CA SER A 97 -5.97 11.22 8.72
C SER A 97 -7.34 11.71 9.18
N ILE A 98 -7.59 13.02 9.05
CA ILE A 98 -8.79 13.70 9.56
C ILE A 98 -9.67 14.09 8.37
N TRP A 99 -10.95 13.80 8.47
CA TRP A 99 -11.95 13.90 7.41
C TRP A 99 -13.16 14.71 7.90
N LYS A 100 -13.60 15.69 7.11
CA LYS A 100 -14.84 16.45 7.33
C LYS A 100 -15.53 16.59 5.98
N GLY A 101 -16.84 16.27 5.92
CA GLY A 101 -17.60 16.39 4.67
C GLY A 101 -16.97 15.60 3.50
N GLY A 102 -16.42 14.41 3.75
CA GLY A 102 -15.73 13.62 2.72
C GLY A 102 -14.32 14.07 2.35
N LYS A 103 -13.84 15.23 2.81
CA LYS A 103 -12.53 15.78 2.42
C LYS A 103 -11.52 15.70 3.56
N SER A 104 -10.25 15.43 3.23
CA SER A 104 -9.16 15.45 4.21
C SER A 104 -8.18 16.59 3.94
N LYS A 105 -8.11 17.53 4.89
CA LYS A 105 -7.19 18.68 4.87
C LYS A 105 -6.12 18.62 5.97
N GLN A 106 -6.27 17.69 6.91
CA GLN A 106 -5.42 17.58 8.08
C GLN A 106 -5.16 16.12 8.43
N LYS A 107 -4.05 15.87 9.12
CA LYS A 107 -3.77 14.62 9.82
C LYS A 107 -3.04 14.89 11.12
N PHE A 108 -3.07 13.95 12.05
CA PHE A 108 -2.24 14.04 13.25
C PHE A 108 -0.75 13.90 12.92
N LYS A 109 0.06 14.67 13.64
CA LYS A 109 1.52 14.64 13.55
C LYS A 109 2.05 13.60 14.52
N PHE A 110 2.71 12.59 13.97
CA PHE A 110 3.33 11.51 14.74
C PHE A 110 4.85 11.50 14.58
N LYS A 111 5.52 10.89 15.56
CA LYS A 111 6.98 10.71 15.51
C LYS A 111 7.33 9.72 14.40
N LYS A 112 8.42 10.00 13.68
CA LYS A 112 8.99 9.08 12.69
C LYS A 112 9.85 8.03 13.39
N TYR A 113 9.72 6.78 12.98
CA TYR A 113 10.49 5.63 13.43
C TYR A 113 11.16 4.98 12.24
N LYS A 114 12.21 4.22 12.55
CA LYS A 114 12.95 3.44 11.56
C LYS A 114 13.40 2.15 12.21
N VAL A 115 13.18 1.04 11.51
CA VAL A 115 13.48 -0.31 11.99
C VAL A 115 14.03 -1.14 10.85
N THR A 116 14.84 -2.14 11.21
CA THR A 116 15.35 -3.14 10.27
C THR A 116 14.95 -4.51 10.77
N PHE A 117 14.46 -5.35 9.87
CA PHE A 117 14.05 -6.72 10.15
C PHE A 117 14.20 -7.57 8.89
N SER A 118 14.09 -8.88 9.01
CA SER A 118 13.96 -9.78 7.87
C SER A 118 12.88 -10.80 8.16
N LYS A 119 12.60 -11.68 7.19
CA LYS A 119 11.74 -12.83 7.41
C LYS A 119 12.24 -13.71 8.57
N SER A 120 13.55 -13.94 8.65
CA SER A 120 14.17 -14.86 9.62
C SER A 120 14.55 -14.18 10.94
N GLU A 121 14.59 -12.85 10.99
CA GLU A 121 15.09 -12.10 12.13
C GLU A 121 14.19 -10.94 12.51
N GLY A 122 13.73 -10.97 13.77
CA GLY A 122 13.06 -9.85 14.40
C GLY A 122 11.61 -9.64 13.95
N LEU A 123 11.03 -10.51 13.13
CA LEU A 123 9.64 -10.44 12.68
C LEU A 123 8.80 -11.60 13.24
N SER A 124 7.56 -11.31 13.62
CA SER A 124 6.56 -12.31 13.97
C SER A 124 5.19 -11.84 13.50
N TYR A 125 4.34 -12.77 13.07
CA TYR A 125 2.95 -12.51 12.76
C TYR A 125 2.10 -12.93 13.95
N ILE A 126 1.44 -11.95 14.58
CA ILE A 126 0.67 -12.18 15.80
C ILE A 126 -0.79 -11.77 15.54
N PRO A 127 -1.74 -12.71 15.57
CA PRO A 127 -3.15 -12.38 15.45
C PRO A 127 -3.62 -11.55 16.65
N LEU A 128 -4.40 -10.50 16.39
CA LEU A 128 -4.87 -9.58 17.41
C LEU A 128 -5.78 -10.24 18.49
N TRP A 129 -6.44 -11.35 18.14
CA TRP A 129 -7.27 -12.17 19.03
C TRP A 129 -6.47 -13.12 19.95
N ARG A 130 -5.15 -13.24 19.79
CA ARG A 130 -4.31 -14.05 20.67
C ARG A 130 -4.28 -13.48 22.10
N ALA A 131 -4.15 -14.37 23.09
CA ALA A 131 -4.22 -14.06 24.52
C ALA A 131 -3.47 -12.77 24.93
N GLN A 132 -4.20 -11.90 25.61
CA GLN A 132 -3.86 -10.49 25.81
C GLN A 132 -2.71 -10.24 26.78
N THR A 133 -2.41 -11.18 27.68
CA THR A 133 -1.33 -11.03 28.68
C THR A 133 0.06 -10.98 28.05
N SER A 134 0.22 -11.42 26.80
CA SER A 134 1.50 -11.41 26.07
C SER A 134 1.47 -10.66 24.74
N HIS A 135 0.33 -10.10 24.34
CA HIS A 135 0.22 -9.41 23.06
C HIS A 135 0.92 -8.03 23.11
N PRO A 136 1.84 -7.71 22.18
CA PRO A 136 2.58 -6.45 22.19
C PRO A 136 1.73 -5.23 21.87
N PHE A 137 0.59 -5.42 21.18
CA PHE A 137 -0.38 -4.35 20.92
C PHE A 137 -1.23 -4.06 22.16
N GLU A 138 -1.04 -2.87 22.74
CA GLU A 138 -1.73 -2.46 23.96
C GLU A 138 -3.11 -1.86 23.63
N ALA A 139 -4.07 -2.70 23.23
CA ALA A 139 -5.37 -2.27 22.71
C ALA A 139 -6.14 -1.31 23.63
N GLY A 140 -6.07 -1.53 24.96
CA GLY A 140 -6.72 -0.66 25.95
C GLY A 140 -6.18 0.78 25.99
N LYS A 141 -4.99 1.03 25.42
CA LYS A 141 -4.44 2.38 25.25
C LYS A 141 -4.79 3.01 23.90
N TYR A 142 -5.29 2.19 22.95
CA TYR A 142 -5.60 2.63 21.61
C TYR A 142 -7.10 2.93 21.42
N VAL A 143 -7.96 1.99 21.82
CA VAL A 143 -9.40 2.06 21.58
C VAL A 143 -10.19 2.43 22.84
N HIS A 144 -11.38 2.98 22.64
CA HIS A 144 -12.30 3.23 23.74
C HIS A 144 -12.71 1.93 24.45
N PRO A 145 -12.85 1.90 25.80
CA PRO A 145 -13.25 0.70 26.54
C PRO A 145 -14.52 0.02 26.01
N SER A 146 -15.52 0.79 25.58
CA SER A 146 -16.77 0.26 25.01
C SER A 146 -16.59 -0.52 23.70
N TYR A 147 -15.45 -0.35 23.00
CA TYR A 147 -15.14 -1.03 21.75
C TYR A 147 -14.05 -2.11 21.89
N LEU A 148 -13.43 -2.19 23.07
CA LEU A 148 -12.23 -3.00 23.31
C LEU A 148 -12.43 -4.49 23.01
N GLU A 149 -13.54 -5.09 23.45
CA GLU A 149 -13.81 -6.52 23.25
C GLU A 149 -14.08 -6.85 21.78
N LYS A 150 -14.77 -5.97 21.05
CA LYS A 150 -14.99 -6.14 19.61
C LYS A 150 -13.67 -5.98 18.85
N PHE A 151 -12.86 -5.00 19.21
CA PHE A 151 -11.56 -4.75 18.61
C PHE A 151 -10.61 -5.94 18.77
N LYS A 152 -10.53 -6.55 19.95
CA LYS A 152 -9.66 -7.74 20.16
C LYS A 152 -10.07 -8.94 19.33
N LYS A 153 -11.34 -9.05 18.95
CA LYS A 153 -11.84 -10.14 18.11
C LYS A 153 -11.56 -9.91 16.62
N ASP A 154 -11.01 -8.77 16.25
CA ASP A 154 -10.55 -8.53 14.90
C ASP A 154 -9.40 -9.49 14.57
N GLY A 155 -9.55 -10.25 13.49
CA GLY A 155 -8.67 -11.37 13.15
C GLY A 155 -7.34 -10.98 12.51
N ASN A 156 -7.02 -9.68 12.44
CA ASN A 156 -5.84 -9.19 11.73
C ASN A 156 -4.55 -9.84 12.27
N ASN A 157 -3.77 -10.43 11.36
CA ASN A 157 -2.42 -10.94 11.65
C ASN A 157 -1.43 -9.77 11.60
N LEU A 158 -1.17 -9.16 12.75
CA LEU A 158 -0.30 -7.99 12.86
C LEU A 158 1.17 -8.38 12.71
N LEU A 159 1.92 -7.58 11.95
CA LEU A 159 3.37 -7.74 11.85
C LEU A 159 4.00 -7.08 13.08
N VAL A 160 4.66 -7.89 13.89
CA VAL A 160 5.36 -7.44 15.10
C VAL A 160 6.85 -7.54 14.89
N ILE A 161 7.50 -6.38 14.84
CA ILE A 161 8.94 -6.25 14.69
C ILE A 161 9.56 -5.98 16.06
N ARG A 162 10.52 -6.81 16.46
CA ARG A 162 11.31 -6.69 17.69
C ARG A 162 12.79 -6.72 17.34
N PRO A 163 13.43 -5.54 17.16
CA PRO A 163 14.86 -5.47 16.93
C PRO A 163 15.62 -6.04 18.14
N LYS A 164 16.74 -6.72 17.87
CA LYS A 164 17.64 -7.20 18.93
C LYS A 164 18.06 -6.04 19.84
N ASN A 165 18.11 -6.30 21.14
CA ASN A 165 18.57 -5.36 22.19
C ASN A 165 17.70 -4.11 22.41
N ILE A 166 16.48 -4.07 21.85
CA ILE A 166 15.52 -3.00 22.14
C ILE A 166 14.28 -3.62 22.79
N ASN A 167 13.97 -3.21 24.02
CA ASN A 167 12.74 -3.59 24.71
C ASN A 167 11.53 -2.78 24.18
N LYS A 168 11.32 -2.81 22.86
CA LYS A 168 10.25 -2.08 22.17
C LYS A 168 9.78 -2.87 20.97
N SER A 169 8.47 -3.03 20.86
CA SER A 169 7.83 -3.69 19.72
C SER A 169 7.27 -2.66 18.73
N TYR A 170 7.47 -2.88 17.44
CA TYR A 170 6.89 -2.06 16.39
C TYR A 170 5.84 -2.88 15.66
N ILE A 171 4.64 -2.32 15.48
CA ILE A 171 3.48 -3.07 15.04
C ILE A 171 2.99 -2.46 13.74
N ILE A 172 2.94 -3.27 12.68
CA ILE A 172 2.48 -2.85 11.36
C ILE A 172 1.20 -3.59 11.02
N HIS A 173 0.18 -2.83 10.58
CA HIS A 173 -1.05 -3.41 10.07
C HIS A 173 -0.75 -4.17 8.77
N PRO A 174 -1.29 -5.39 8.55
CA PRO A 174 -1.00 -6.18 7.35
C PRO A 174 -1.32 -5.41 6.06
N LEU A 175 -2.47 -4.75 5.98
CA LEU A 175 -2.82 -3.95 4.81
C LEU A 175 -1.94 -2.71 4.59
N HIS A 176 -1.41 -2.07 5.66
CA HIS A 176 -0.40 -1.02 5.45
C HIS A 176 0.85 -1.60 4.82
N PHE A 177 1.29 -2.76 5.33
CA PHE A 177 2.47 -3.44 4.82
C PHE A 177 2.27 -3.86 3.36
N PHE A 178 1.13 -4.45 3.00
CA PHE A 178 0.77 -4.82 1.64
C PHE A 178 0.92 -3.65 0.66
N ILE A 179 0.28 -2.53 0.97
CA ILE A 179 0.26 -1.34 0.10
C ILE A 179 1.63 -0.69 -0.05
N ALA A 180 2.50 -0.85 0.93
CA ALA A 180 3.86 -0.30 0.83
C ALA A 180 4.84 -1.28 0.20
N HIS A 181 4.63 -2.59 0.36
CA HIS A 181 5.64 -3.61 0.05
C HIS A 181 5.35 -4.37 -1.25
N TYR A 182 4.09 -4.59 -1.61
CA TYR A 182 3.68 -5.41 -2.77
C TYR A 182 3.43 -4.54 -4.00
N GLY A 183 4.50 -3.91 -4.46
CA GLY A 183 4.45 -2.97 -5.58
C GLY A 183 3.92 -1.60 -5.21
N ASN A 184 4.30 -0.61 -6.01
CA ASN A 184 3.97 0.78 -5.82
C ASN A 184 2.64 1.16 -6.47
N SER A 185 2.27 0.54 -7.59
CA SER A 185 1.04 0.89 -8.30
C SER A 185 -0.22 0.39 -7.60
N SER A 186 -1.23 1.26 -7.50
CA SER A 186 -2.56 0.88 -7.03
C SER A 186 -3.19 -0.18 -7.94
N ALA A 187 -2.84 -0.18 -9.24
CA ALA A 187 -3.27 -1.19 -10.20
C ALA A 187 -2.69 -2.57 -9.87
N LEU A 188 -1.39 -2.66 -9.57
CA LEU A 188 -0.75 -3.91 -9.17
C LEU A 188 -1.34 -4.45 -7.85
N GLN A 189 -1.48 -3.59 -6.85
CA GLN A 189 -2.09 -3.96 -5.56
C GLN A 189 -3.53 -4.47 -5.73
N HIS A 190 -4.30 -3.82 -6.61
CA HIS A 190 -5.63 -4.26 -6.99
C HIS A 190 -5.60 -5.63 -7.65
N ILE A 191 -4.69 -5.84 -8.62
CA ILE A 191 -4.56 -7.12 -9.32
C ILE A 191 -4.28 -8.26 -8.33
N LEU A 192 -3.29 -8.08 -7.45
CA LEU A 192 -2.86 -9.09 -6.48
C LEU A 192 -3.94 -9.44 -5.45
N ILE A 193 -4.76 -8.47 -5.03
CA ILE A 193 -5.76 -8.71 -3.98
C ILE A 193 -7.10 -9.18 -4.55
N THR A 194 -7.39 -8.91 -5.82
CA THR A 194 -8.71 -9.12 -6.43
C THR A 194 -8.80 -10.43 -7.19
N TYR A 195 -7.85 -10.71 -8.09
CA TYR A 195 -7.96 -11.79 -9.05
C TYR A 195 -7.39 -13.12 -8.54
N THR A 196 -7.77 -14.21 -9.20
CA THR A 196 -7.18 -15.53 -9.01
C THR A 196 -5.75 -15.57 -9.57
N TRP A 197 -4.97 -16.58 -9.16
CA TRP A 197 -3.59 -16.72 -9.62
C TRP A 197 -3.49 -16.84 -11.14
N ASP A 198 -4.34 -17.65 -11.77
CA ASP A 198 -4.32 -17.89 -13.22
C ASP A 198 -4.62 -16.60 -14.01
N GLU A 199 -5.57 -15.79 -13.53
CA GLU A 199 -5.85 -14.47 -14.10
C GLU A 199 -4.65 -13.53 -13.95
N VAL A 200 -3.99 -13.52 -12.79
CA VAL A 200 -2.81 -12.68 -12.55
C VAL A 200 -1.62 -13.10 -13.40
N GLU A 201 -1.38 -14.40 -13.60
CA GLU A 201 -0.34 -14.87 -14.50
C GLU A 201 -0.53 -14.35 -15.93
N GLY A 202 -1.79 -14.33 -16.41
CA GLY A 202 -2.15 -13.77 -17.71
C GLY A 202 -1.99 -12.24 -17.76
N ILE A 203 -2.54 -11.52 -16.79
CA ILE A 203 -2.51 -10.05 -16.74
C ILE A 203 -1.07 -9.52 -16.63
N LEU A 204 -0.25 -10.15 -15.79
CA LEU A 204 1.14 -9.76 -15.55
C LEU A 204 2.15 -10.47 -16.49
N LYS A 205 1.66 -11.31 -17.40
CA LYS A 205 2.48 -12.06 -18.38
C LYS A 205 3.66 -12.79 -17.74
N LEU A 206 3.40 -13.43 -16.60
CA LEU A 206 4.44 -14.12 -15.82
C LEU A 206 4.98 -15.36 -16.56
N ASN A 207 4.15 -15.98 -17.39
CA ASN A 207 4.50 -17.20 -18.15
C ASN A 207 5.18 -16.92 -19.50
N GLU A 208 5.30 -15.67 -19.93
CA GLU A 208 6.01 -15.33 -21.17
C GLU A 208 7.51 -15.63 -21.01
N LEU A 209 8.02 -16.54 -21.85
CA LEU A 209 9.45 -16.84 -21.92
C LEU A 209 10.22 -15.60 -22.38
N SER A 210 11.34 -15.32 -21.71
CA SER A 210 12.24 -14.23 -22.10
C SER A 210 13.69 -14.70 -21.96
N GLU A 211 14.41 -14.66 -23.08
CA GLU A 211 15.80 -15.13 -23.17
C GLU A 211 16.75 -14.33 -22.27
N GLU A 212 16.45 -13.04 -22.00
CA GLU A 212 17.29 -12.16 -21.17
C GLU A 212 16.68 -11.81 -19.80
N LYS A 213 15.77 -12.65 -19.29
CA LYS A 213 15.00 -12.36 -18.06
C LYS A 213 14.31 -10.98 -18.06
N LYS A 214 13.71 -10.58 -19.18
CA LYS A 214 13.01 -9.29 -19.31
C LYS A 214 11.62 -9.34 -18.66
N VAL A 215 11.24 -8.24 -18.03
CA VAL A 215 9.91 -8.04 -17.45
C VAL A 215 9.11 -7.06 -18.30
N SER A 216 7.87 -7.41 -18.62
CA SER A 216 6.93 -6.52 -19.31
C SER A 216 6.16 -5.70 -18.28
N ILE A 217 6.18 -4.37 -18.41
CA ILE A 217 5.39 -3.46 -17.57
C ILE A 217 4.11 -3.05 -18.32
N PRO A 218 2.91 -3.31 -17.75
CA PRO A 218 1.66 -2.76 -18.27
C PRO A 218 1.60 -1.23 -18.16
N ASN A 219 0.88 -0.55 -19.07
CA ASN A 219 0.83 0.92 -19.13
C ASN A 219 0.33 1.64 -17.87
N ASN A 220 -0.44 0.95 -17.04
CA ASN A 220 -1.00 1.48 -15.79
C ASN A 220 -0.09 1.28 -14.57
N PHE A 221 1.14 0.82 -14.80
CA PHE A 221 2.12 0.54 -13.75
C PHE A 221 3.24 1.57 -13.77
N THR A 222 3.98 1.64 -12.67
CA THR A 222 5.14 2.51 -12.54
C THR A 222 6.40 1.68 -12.77
N THR A 223 7.49 2.33 -13.19
CA THR A 223 8.80 1.68 -13.33
C THR A 223 9.31 1.12 -12.00
N GLN A 224 8.81 1.60 -10.86
CA GLN A 224 9.12 1.07 -9.54
C GLN A 224 8.56 -0.35 -9.32
N ASP A 225 7.53 -0.76 -10.05
CA ASP A 225 6.99 -2.12 -9.93
C ASP A 225 7.91 -3.18 -10.53
N VAL A 226 8.92 -2.78 -11.32
CA VAL A 226 9.85 -3.67 -12.02
C VAL A 226 10.56 -4.63 -11.09
N VAL A 227 11.03 -4.14 -9.94
CA VAL A 227 11.79 -4.99 -9.01
C VAL A 227 10.88 -6.10 -8.48
N PHE A 228 9.68 -5.74 -8.03
CA PHE A 228 8.70 -6.72 -7.57
C PHE A 228 8.31 -7.72 -8.68
N LEU A 229 7.98 -7.22 -9.88
CA LEU A 229 7.58 -8.07 -11.01
C LEU A 229 8.70 -9.01 -11.46
N TYR A 230 9.95 -8.54 -11.45
CA TYR A 230 11.14 -9.35 -11.74
C TYR A 230 11.25 -10.53 -10.79
N HIS A 231 11.19 -10.25 -9.49
CA HIS A 231 11.25 -11.29 -8.48
C HIS A 231 10.02 -12.22 -8.54
N LEU A 232 8.83 -11.68 -8.76
CA LEU A 232 7.62 -12.50 -8.94
C LEU A 232 7.73 -13.49 -10.11
N LYS A 233 8.37 -13.07 -11.21
CA LYS A 233 8.54 -13.88 -12.42
C LYS A 233 9.70 -14.89 -12.31
N TYR A 234 10.83 -14.50 -11.75
CA TYR A 234 12.07 -15.28 -11.83
C TYR A 234 12.55 -15.89 -10.51
N ASP A 235 12.10 -15.37 -9.36
CA ASP A 235 12.49 -15.89 -8.05
C ASP A 235 11.45 -16.88 -7.53
N LYS A 236 11.85 -18.15 -7.40
CA LYS A 236 10.97 -19.25 -6.95
C LYS A 236 10.37 -18.97 -5.58
N TYR A 237 11.15 -18.37 -4.69
CA TYR A 237 10.70 -18.02 -3.35
C TYR A 237 9.58 -16.97 -3.41
N THR A 238 9.82 -15.86 -4.10
CA THR A 238 8.86 -14.77 -4.28
C THR A 238 7.57 -15.28 -4.92
N ASN A 239 7.68 -16.06 -6.01
CA ASN A 239 6.52 -16.64 -6.69
C ASN A 239 5.65 -17.48 -5.76
N MET A 240 6.26 -18.43 -5.05
CA MET A 240 5.57 -19.29 -4.09
C MET A 240 4.84 -18.48 -3.01
N ILE A 241 5.54 -17.50 -2.42
CA ILE A 241 5.00 -16.68 -1.32
C ILE A 241 3.85 -15.78 -1.77
N VAL A 242 4.00 -15.13 -2.93
CA VAL A 242 2.95 -14.26 -3.47
C VAL A 242 1.73 -15.09 -3.87
N LYS A 243 1.93 -16.23 -4.55
CA LYS A 243 0.85 -17.16 -4.92
C LYS A 243 0.08 -17.68 -3.70
N ASP A 244 0.79 -18.12 -2.66
CA ASP A 244 0.17 -18.61 -1.42
C ASP A 244 -0.64 -17.51 -0.72
N MET A 245 -0.04 -16.32 -0.55
CA MET A 245 -0.74 -15.16 0.01
C MET A 245 -2.01 -14.82 -0.77
N MET A 246 -1.93 -14.72 -2.10
CA MET A 246 -3.10 -14.38 -2.93
C MET A 246 -4.20 -15.44 -2.81
N THR A 247 -3.81 -16.71 -2.87
CA THR A 247 -4.72 -17.84 -2.72
C THR A 247 -5.45 -17.74 -1.38
N ASN A 248 -4.73 -17.55 -0.28
CA ASN A 248 -5.31 -17.43 1.06
C ASN A 248 -6.23 -16.20 1.19
N ILE A 249 -5.86 -15.06 0.59
CA ILE A 249 -6.72 -13.87 0.55
C ILE A 249 -8.02 -14.18 -0.17
N VAL A 250 -7.96 -14.74 -1.39
CA VAL A 250 -9.15 -15.05 -2.20
C VAL A 250 -10.07 -16.02 -1.46
N HIS A 251 -9.54 -17.08 -0.86
CA HIS A 251 -10.34 -18.03 -0.07
C HIS A 251 -10.99 -17.38 1.15
N SER A 252 -10.31 -16.43 1.79
CA SER A 252 -10.82 -15.76 2.99
C SER A 252 -11.90 -14.69 2.72
N LYS A 253 -12.13 -14.32 1.46
CA LYS A 253 -13.12 -13.27 1.12
C LYS A 253 -14.53 -13.71 1.49
N GLY A 254 -15.26 -12.83 2.17
CA GLY A 254 -16.64 -13.09 2.60
C GLY A 254 -16.76 -13.91 3.89
N GLU A 255 -15.70 -14.57 4.33
CA GLU A 255 -15.67 -15.28 5.61
C GLU A 255 -15.90 -14.32 6.78
N GLN A 256 -16.47 -14.85 7.87
CA GLN A 256 -16.71 -14.07 9.09
C GLN A 256 -15.41 -13.83 9.88
N LEU A 257 -14.49 -14.80 9.84
CA LEU A 257 -13.20 -14.74 10.52
C LEU A 257 -12.09 -15.13 9.53
N PRO A 258 -11.76 -14.23 8.59
CA PRO A 258 -10.77 -14.53 7.57
C PRO A 258 -9.40 -14.77 8.20
N ASN A 259 -8.70 -15.79 7.73
CA ASN A 259 -7.35 -16.10 8.18
C ASN A 259 -6.38 -16.04 7.01
N TYR A 260 -5.89 -14.84 6.71
CA TYR A 260 -4.79 -14.63 5.77
C TYR A 260 -3.63 -13.91 6.46
N CYS A 261 -2.45 -14.07 5.89
CA CYS A 261 -1.23 -13.41 6.33
C CYS A 261 -0.61 -12.70 5.14
N ILE A 262 0.05 -11.56 5.38
CA ILE A 262 0.77 -10.81 4.35
C ILE A 262 2.28 -10.94 4.66
N PRO A 263 2.96 -11.93 4.05
CA PRO A 263 4.35 -12.24 4.34
C PRO A 263 5.34 -11.22 3.75
N CYS A 264 6.64 -11.36 4.04
CA CYS A 264 7.68 -10.69 3.25
C CYS A 264 7.89 -11.49 1.96
N TRP A 265 7.77 -10.83 0.80
CA TRP A 265 7.90 -11.51 -0.50
C TRP A 265 9.36 -11.79 -0.88
N HIS A 266 10.34 -11.18 -0.20
CA HIS A 266 11.77 -11.52 -0.29
C HIS A 266 12.37 -11.80 1.09
N ASP A 267 13.59 -12.36 1.10
CA ASP A 267 14.31 -12.79 2.32
C ASP A 267 15.38 -11.80 2.80
N GLN A 268 15.80 -10.86 1.96
CA GLN A 268 16.78 -9.84 2.32
C GLN A 268 16.28 -8.91 3.45
N PRO A 269 17.20 -8.32 4.25
CA PRO A 269 16.83 -7.35 5.27
C PRO A 269 16.02 -6.17 4.73
N ILE A 270 14.92 -5.85 5.40
CA ILE A 270 14.01 -4.75 5.11
C ILE A 270 14.25 -3.62 6.10
N VAL A 271 14.54 -2.42 5.58
CA VAL A 271 14.55 -1.17 6.34
C VAL A 271 13.22 -0.47 6.14
N LEU A 272 12.45 -0.32 7.22
CA LEU A 272 11.15 0.32 7.21
C LEU A 272 11.20 1.64 7.97
N SER A 273 10.67 2.70 7.37
CA SER A 273 10.46 4.01 8.00
C SER A 273 8.97 4.34 8.01
N PHE A 274 8.47 4.86 9.13
CA PHE A 274 7.05 5.12 9.29
C PHE A 274 6.75 6.16 10.37
N TYR A 275 5.56 6.75 10.32
CA TYR A 275 4.99 7.54 11.41
C TYR A 275 4.29 6.63 12.40
N GLY A 276 4.56 6.80 13.70
CA GLY A 276 4.14 5.84 14.73
C GLY A 276 3.36 6.45 15.90
N ILE A 277 2.33 5.72 16.33
CA ILE A 277 1.49 5.98 17.49
C ILE A 277 2.07 5.23 18.70
N PRO A 278 2.62 5.91 19.71
CA PRO A 278 3.16 5.27 20.91
C PRO A 278 2.02 4.68 21.75
N LEU A 279 2.12 3.40 22.08
CA LEU A 279 1.18 2.68 22.93
C LEU A 279 1.81 2.22 24.25
N GLY A 280 2.99 2.73 24.62
CA GLY A 280 3.77 2.27 25.77
C GLY A 280 5.04 1.58 25.31
N ASN A 281 5.13 0.27 25.56
CA ASN A 281 6.26 -0.56 25.13
C ASN A 281 6.15 -0.97 23.65
N SER A 282 5.10 -0.52 22.97
CA SER A 282 4.96 -0.68 21.54
C SER A 282 4.62 0.61 20.80
N VAL A 283 4.83 0.58 19.49
CA VAL A 283 4.46 1.65 18.57
C VAL A 283 3.68 1.05 17.42
N LEU A 284 2.45 1.49 17.22
CA LEU A 284 1.65 1.17 16.05
C LEU A 284 2.07 2.07 14.89
N CYS A 285 2.37 1.49 13.73
CA CYS A 285 2.52 2.23 12.50
C CYS A 285 1.18 2.86 12.08
N SER A 286 1.19 4.18 11.92
CA SER A 286 0.06 4.93 11.39
C SER A 286 0.15 5.09 9.87
N GLN A 287 1.36 5.29 9.36
CA GLN A 287 1.64 5.44 7.92
C GLN A 287 3.08 5.05 7.63
N ILE A 288 3.29 4.13 6.69
CA ILE A 288 4.62 3.82 6.16
C ILE A 288 5.09 4.99 5.28
N THR A 289 6.32 5.43 5.49
CA THR A 289 6.95 6.55 4.77
C THR A 289 8.09 6.13 3.84
N GLY A 290 8.44 4.85 3.86
CA GLY A 290 9.46 4.27 3.00
C GLY A 290 9.84 2.88 3.48
N ILE A 291 10.10 1.99 2.53
CA ILE A 291 10.52 0.60 2.72
C ILE A 291 11.65 0.32 1.73
N SER A 292 12.63 -0.49 2.11
CA SER A 292 13.71 -0.88 1.19
C SER A 292 13.30 -2.04 0.29
N GLU A 293 13.82 -2.04 -0.92
CA GLU A 293 13.69 -3.13 -1.89
C GLU A 293 14.90 -4.07 -1.85
N PRO A 294 14.74 -5.33 -2.32
CA PRO A 294 15.84 -6.28 -2.38
C PRO A 294 16.89 -5.85 -3.41
N GLN A 295 18.15 -6.05 -3.02
CA GLN A 295 19.32 -5.82 -3.87
C GLN A 295 19.53 -6.99 -4.82
N GLY A 296 20.22 -6.77 -5.94
CA GLY A 296 20.50 -7.86 -6.87
C GLY A 296 21.05 -7.40 -8.22
N GLU A 297 20.95 -8.28 -9.21
CA GLU A 297 21.45 -8.07 -10.57
C GLU A 297 20.70 -6.98 -11.34
N LEU A 298 21.29 -6.52 -12.44
CA LEU A 298 20.64 -5.54 -13.31
C LEU A 298 19.33 -6.12 -13.87
N ILE A 299 18.23 -5.38 -13.76
CA ILE A 299 16.92 -5.80 -14.30
C ILE A 299 16.68 -5.13 -15.64
N LYS A 300 16.31 -5.92 -16.65
CA LYS A 300 15.85 -5.42 -17.95
C LYS A 300 14.32 -5.43 -17.99
N TYR A 301 13.69 -4.35 -18.47
CA TYR A 301 12.25 -4.28 -18.64
C TYR A 301 11.84 -3.67 -19.98
N SER A 302 10.62 -3.97 -20.42
CA SER A 302 9.99 -3.33 -21.58
C SER A 302 8.64 -2.73 -21.19
N VAL A 303 8.29 -1.60 -21.81
CA VAL A 303 6.98 -0.97 -21.65
C VAL A 303 6.09 -1.38 -22.80
N GLN A 304 4.89 -1.88 -22.51
CA GLN A 304 3.94 -2.28 -23.55
C GLN A 304 3.32 -1.06 -24.23
N SER A 305 3.44 -0.94 -25.56
CA SER A 305 2.77 0.14 -26.30
C SER A 305 1.24 -0.05 -26.33
N GLN A 306 0.49 1.05 -26.44
CA GLN A 306 -0.99 1.10 -26.37
C GLN A 306 -1.73 0.26 -27.42
N SER A 307 -1.06 -0.27 -28.44
CA SER A 307 -1.70 -1.02 -29.54
C SER A 307 -2.08 -2.46 -29.21
N GLU A 308 -1.59 -3.04 -28.11
CA GLU A 308 -1.86 -4.46 -27.77
C GLU A 308 -3.22 -4.71 -27.07
N PHE A 309 -3.92 -3.65 -26.63
CA PHE A 309 -5.23 -3.78 -25.96
C PHE A 309 -6.44 -3.67 -26.89
N ALA A 310 -6.24 -3.40 -28.19
CA ALA A 310 -7.35 -3.12 -29.10
C ALA A 310 -8.03 -4.36 -29.70
N ASN A 311 -7.48 -5.58 -29.57
CA ASN A 311 -8.05 -6.76 -30.25
C ASN A 311 -8.08 -8.01 -29.36
N TYR A 312 -9.20 -8.22 -28.69
CA TYR A 312 -9.78 -9.57 -28.54
C TYR A 312 -11.27 -9.45 -28.88
N PRO A 313 -11.73 -10.07 -29.97
CA PRO A 313 -12.01 -11.50 -29.92
C PRO A 313 -11.59 -12.34 -31.15
N MET A 314 -11.36 -13.63 -30.87
CA MET A 314 -11.47 -14.83 -31.74
C MET A 314 -10.58 -15.00 -33.01
N ALA A 315 -9.80 -16.09 -32.94
CA ALA A 315 -9.56 -17.12 -33.96
C ALA A 315 -8.85 -16.80 -35.31
N HIS A 316 -7.79 -17.59 -35.56
CA HIS A 316 -7.18 -17.99 -36.84
C HIS A 316 -6.78 -16.92 -37.87
N SER A 317 -5.47 -16.78 -38.11
CA SER A 317 -4.81 -17.26 -39.34
C SER A 317 -3.31 -16.87 -39.37
N LYS A 318 -2.55 -17.67 -40.12
CA LYS A 318 -1.10 -17.66 -40.30
C LYS A 318 -0.66 -16.45 -41.16
N GLU A 319 0.54 -15.93 -40.97
CA GLU A 319 1.70 -16.17 -41.86
C GLU A 319 2.91 -15.30 -41.47
N ASN A 320 4.07 -15.76 -41.92
CA ASN A 320 5.40 -15.28 -41.62
C ASN A 320 5.61 -13.81 -42.00
N ASP A 321 6.30 -13.07 -41.15
CA ASP A 321 7.30 -12.12 -41.64
C ASP A 321 8.48 -12.00 -40.67
N LYS A 322 9.66 -12.38 -41.16
CA LYS A 322 10.94 -12.14 -40.49
C LYS A 322 11.34 -10.69 -40.80
N GLN A 323 11.10 -9.77 -39.89
CA GLN A 323 11.72 -8.44 -39.94
C GLN A 323 12.58 -8.21 -38.70
N ASN A 324 13.82 -7.81 -38.97
CA ASN A 324 14.89 -7.58 -37.99
C ASN A 324 14.49 -6.47 -37.00
N ASP A 325 14.13 -6.86 -35.78
CA ASP A 325 14.01 -5.96 -34.65
C ASP A 325 15.42 -5.52 -34.21
N SER A 326 15.75 -4.26 -34.46
CA SER A 326 16.91 -3.63 -33.82
C SER A 326 16.48 -3.19 -32.41
N GLU A 327 16.84 -3.98 -31.39
CA GLU A 327 16.66 -3.58 -30.00
C GLU A 327 17.50 -2.33 -29.70
N GLN A 328 16.84 -1.24 -29.33
CA GLN A 328 17.52 -0.01 -28.90
C GLN A 328 17.54 0.04 -27.37
N TYR A 329 18.73 0.00 -26.79
CA TYR A 329 18.94 0.06 -25.34
C TYR A 329 19.06 1.51 -24.89
N ASN A 330 18.15 1.97 -24.03
CA ASN A 330 18.38 3.16 -23.22
C ASN A 330 18.75 2.71 -21.81
N ILE A 331 19.99 3.02 -21.41
CA ILE A 331 20.46 2.83 -20.04
C ILE A 331 19.98 4.03 -19.24
N GLU A 332 18.98 3.85 -18.38
CA GLU A 332 18.61 4.84 -17.38
C GLU A 332 19.34 4.51 -16.08
N GLU A 333 20.37 5.29 -15.73
CA GLU A 333 21.04 5.15 -14.44
C GLU A 333 20.17 5.79 -13.35
N TYR A 334 19.50 4.94 -12.55
CA TYR A 334 18.71 5.42 -11.41
C TYR A 334 19.61 5.67 -10.19
N GLU A 335 19.55 6.89 -9.64
CA GLU A 335 20.21 7.20 -8.37
C GLU A 335 19.34 6.72 -7.20
N TRP A 336 19.93 5.88 -6.34
CA TRP A 336 19.41 5.45 -5.04
C TRP A 336 19.20 6.60 -4.02
N GLU A 337 18.54 7.70 -4.38
CA GLU A 337 17.88 8.44 -3.32
C GLU A 337 16.83 7.48 -2.74
N LEU A 338 16.69 7.35 -1.43
CA LEU A 338 15.36 7.00 -0.93
C LEU A 338 14.45 8.08 -1.55
N GLU A 339 13.69 7.69 -2.57
CA GLU A 339 13.31 8.61 -3.63
C GLU A 339 12.47 9.79 -3.15
N LYS A 340 12.82 10.98 -3.63
CA LYS A 340 12.05 12.21 -3.49
C LYS A 340 10.83 12.12 -4.42
N LEU A 341 9.65 11.78 -3.90
CA LEU A 341 8.43 11.81 -4.71
C LEU A 341 8.06 13.24 -5.09
N VAL A 342 7.81 13.42 -6.38
CA VAL A 342 7.36 14.67 -7.00
C VAL A 342 5.99 15.04 -6.43
N ILE A 343 5.91 16.26 -5.89
CA ILE A 343 4.64 16.90 -5.53
C ILE A 343 4.17 17.59 -6.79
N GLU A 344 3.57 16.84 -7.69
CA GLU A 344 2.71 17.42 -8.71
C GLU A 344 1.68 16.37 -9.11
N LEU A 345 0.44 16.86 -9.22
CA LEU A 345 -0.79 16.09 -9.27
C LEU A 345 -0.85 15.28 -10.57
N SER A 346 -0.82 13.95 -10.47
CA SER A 346 -1.34 13.08 -11.53
C SER A 346 -2.19 11.97 -10.91
N GLU A 347 -3.22 11.53 -11.64
CA GLU A 347 -4.17 10.49 -11.24
C GLU A 347 -3.55 9.10 -11.09
N VAL A 348 -2.23 8.96 -11.29
CA VAL A 348 -1.51 7.68 -11.40
C VAL A 348 -0.39 7.52 -10.36
N SER A 349 -0.13 8.49 -9.47
CA SER A 349 0.94 8.36 -8.46
C SER A 349 0.42 8.18 -7.02
N ASN A 350 0.78 7.06 -6.40
CA ASN A 350 0.54 6.81 -4.98
C ASN A 350 1.51 7.69 -4.15
N LEU A 351 0.96 8.72 -3.51
CA LEU A 351 1.66 9.68 -2.65
C LEU A 351 2.25 9.01 -1.38
N ILE A 352 3.54 8.67 -1.40
CA ILE A 352 4.36 8.45 -0.18
C ILE A 352 5.70 9.18 -0.29
N ARG A 353 5.74 10.52 -0.33
CA ARG A 353 6.87 11.32 0.22
C ARG A 353 6.78 12.83 -0.01
N LYS A 354 6.95 13.56 1.09
CA LYS A 354 7.94 14.64 1.18
C LYS A 354 8.67 14.45 2.51
N TYR A 355 9.97 14.20 2.50
CA TYR A 355 11.00 14.86 3.33
C TYR A 355 12.34 14.11 3.38
N ASP A 356 13.37 14.90 3.04
CA ASP A 356 14.81 14.89 3.35
C ASP A 356 15.77 13.97 2.57
N ASN A 357 16.14 14.38 1.34
CA ASN A 357 17.18 13.73 0.51
C ASN A 357 18.51 13.49 1.22
N ASN A 358 18.86 14.27 2.24
CA ASN A 358 20.15 14.15 2.91
C ASN A 358 20.23 12.92 3.84
N HIS A 359 19.12 12.48 4.42
CA HIS A 359 19.10 11.28 5.29
C HIS A 359 19.04 9.95 4.53
N LEU A 360 18.77 10.05 3.23
CA LEU A 360 18.45 8.97 2.32
C LEU A 360 19.72 8.47 1.61
N LYS A 361 20.67 9.38 1.36
CA LYS A 361 22.07 9.12 0.97
C LYS A 361 22.92 8.39 2.01
N LEU A 362 22.37 8.01 3.16
CA LEU A 362 23.08 7.29 4.24
C LEU A 362 22.69 5.79 4.34
N LEU A 363 21.83 5.28 3.44
CA LEU A 363 21.11 4.02 3.69
C LEU A 363 21.25 2.83 2.70
N GLY A 364 22.06 2.89 1.64
CA GLY A 364 22.24 1.75 0.75
C GLY A 364 23.20 2.01 -0.42
N LYS A 365 23.56 0.99 -1.20
CA LYS A 365 24.41 1.11 -2.41
C LYS A 365 23.54 0.82 -3.67
N LYS A 366 23.89 1.40 -4.83
CA LYS A 366 23.13 1.47 -6.12
C LYS A 366 22.86 0.09 -6.79
N ARG A 367 21.66 -0.12 -7.39
CA ARG A 367 21.32 -1.22 -8.36
C ARG A 367 20.98 -0.61 -9.73
N LYS A 368 21.41 -1.21 -10.84
CA LYS A 368 21.17 -0.72 -12.23
C LYS A 368 19.90 -1.35 -12.82
N ILE A 369 19.12 -0.61 -13.62
CA ILE A 369 17.91 -1.10 -14.34
C ILE A 369 17.97 -0.58 -15.79
N ASN A 370 17.62 -1.39 -16.79
CA ASN A 370 17.65 -1.02 -18.21
C ASN A 370 16.27 -1.16 -18.88
N CYS A 371 15.86 -0.16 -19.66
CA CYS A 371 14.62 -0.17 -20.44
C CYS A 371 14.89 -0.60 -21.90
N ILE A 372 13.98 -1.39 -22.46
CA ILE A 372 14.02 -1.89 -23.84
C ILE A 372 12.67 -1.59 -24.50
N TYR A 373 12.69 -0.83 -25.59
CA TYR A 373 11.50 -0.57 -26.40
C TYR A 373 11.47 -1.53 -27.59
N SER A 374 10.31 -2.15 -27.85
CA SER A 374 10.08 -2.84 -29.13
C SER A 374 9.50 -1.83 -30.13
N LYS A 375 10.15 -1.70 -31.29
CA LYS A 375 9.59 -0.97 -32.44
C LYS A 375 8.60 -1.90 -33.14
N LYS A 376 7.31 -1.63 -33.01
CA LYS A 376 6.35 -2.06 -34.03
C LYS A 376 5.87 -0.83 -34.77
N ASP A 377 6.18 -0.82 -36.07
CA ASP A 377 5.88 0.18 -37.08
C ASP A 377 6.64 1.52 -36.94
N GLY A 378 7.16 2.00 -38.07
CA GLY A 378 8.01 3.19 -38.24
C GLY A 378 7.36 4.53 -37.91
N HIS A 379 6.37 4.57 -37.01
CA HIS A 379 5.80 5.81 -36.49
C HIS A 379 6.38 6.12 -35.12
N MET A 380 7.28 7.10 -35.08
CA MET A 380 7.64 7.76 -33.82
C MET A 380 6.37 8.26 -33.14
N SER A 381 6.10 7.79 -31.93
CA SER A 381 5.28 8.57 -31.01
C SER A 381 6.03 9.87 -30.74
N LEU A 382 5.47 10.97 -31.25
CA LEU A 382 5.94 12.33 -31.01
C LEU A 382 5.85 12.63 -29.51
N PHE A 383 6.91 12.31 -28.76
CA PHE A 383 7.15 12.95 -27.48
C PHE A 383 7.55 14.40 -27.77
N ARG A 384 6.65 15.34 -27.50
CA ARG A 384 7.01 16.76 -27.41
C ARG A 384 8.08 16.89 -26.33
N HIS A 385 9.31 17.20 -26.71
CA HIS A 385 10.29 17.78 -25.80
C HIS A 385 9.77 19.15 -25.34
N VAL A 386 9.20 19.21 -24.14
CA VAL A 386 8.92 20.47 -23.47
C VAL A 386 10.17 20.82 -22.68
N LYS A 387 10.98 21.75 -23.20
CA LYS A 387 12.04 22.41 -22.41
C LYS A 387 11.36 23.50 -21.58
N ALA A 388 11.19 23.25 -20.29
CA ALA A 388 10.79 24.30 -19.36
C ALA A 388 11.93 25.32 -19.25
N LYS A 389 11.62 26.62 -19.42
CA LYS A 389 12.60 27.70 -19.30
C LYS A 389 12.15 28.64 -18.18
N MET A 390 12.98 28.77 -17.16
CA MET A 390 12.72 29.64 -16.03
C MET A 390 12.79 31.11 -16.50
N ILE A 391 11.67 31.83 -16.43
CA ILE A 391 11.59 33.25 -16.74
C ILE A 391 10.97 33.95 -15.53
N LYS A 392 11.72 34.85 -14.89
CA LYS A 392 11.26 35.71 -13.78
C LYS A 392 10.53 34.92 -12.68
N ASP A 393 11.22 33.91 -12.14
CA ASP A 393 10.78 33.11 -10.99
C ASP A 393 9.49 32.28 -11.16
N ASN A 394 9.04 32.09 -12.41
CA ASN A 394 7.98 31.13 -12.75
C ASN A 394 8.48 30.11 -13.80
N TRP A 395 8.00 28.87 -13.67
CA TRP A 395 8.22 27.81 -14.65
C TRP A 395 7.17 27.93 -15.77
N VAL A 396 7.64 27.99 -17.02
CA VAL A 396 6.84 27.90 -18.25
C VAL A 396 7.37 26.76 -19.10
#